data_AF-A0A7W9Q9U0-F1
#
_entry.id   AF-A0A7W9Q9U0-F1
#
_cell.length_a   1.000
_cell.length_b   1.000
_cell.length_c   1.000
_cell.angle_alpha   90.00
_cell.angle_beta   90.00
_cell.angle_gamma   90.00
#
_symmetry.space_group_name_H-M   'P 1'
#
loop_
_entity.id
_entity.type
_entity.pdbx_description
1 polymer ?
#
loop_
_entity_poly.entity_id
_entity_poly.type
_entity_poly.pdbx_seq_one_letter_code
_entity_poly.pdbx_strand_id
1 'polypeptide(L)'
;MTVRGRSWRFSTVHYGTSRCVTGQAWETVRADASVTTALRGKDKGKGRREMEEELRELAARARASLTTSADYAAYEHLLALVRQNTSTAREELARVLVANGQPLCARETAAFVLGCAGDRRAFEPLVMLLNYRDPAHCATAARALARLGDPRTARAAAVLATNPLRTAYALHPIRLLVELRAPESVPALVTTLRRLLAERDHYWPIARACVVGLGTLGDRRAIPVLAAAREHERLRPEADTALALLAGKTPRPGGAARADGARDDGTRGARDAAWGGGVPGPRDPRDPRDGPGGGGARGVPPGRRDPRPGTRPPGQRPRPNP
;
A
#
# COMPACT_ATOMS: atom_id res chain seq x y z
N MET A 1 -6.34 13.60 -61.21
CA MET A 1 -6.28 13.99 -59.78
C MET A 1 -7.66 13.84 -59.16
N THR A 2 -7.94 12.71 -58.52
CA THR A 2 -9.11 12.57 -57.64
C THR A 2 -8.88 11.37 -56.72
N VAL A 3 -8.84 11.66 -55.42
CA VAL A 3 -8.71 10.68 -54.34
C VAL A 3 -10.00 9.87 -54.24
N ARG A 4 -9.93 8.55 -54.38
CA ARG A 4 -11.04 7.63 -54.04
C ARG A 4 -10.70 6.89 -52.76
N GLY A 5 -11.44 7.22 -51.72
CA GLY A 5 -11.36 6.60 -50.41
C GLY A 5 -11.71 5.12 -50.43
N ARG A 6 -11.03 4.36 -49.57
CA ARG A 6 -11.46 3.01 -49.18
C ARG A 6 -11.75 3.02 -47.68
N SER A 7 -13.02 2.77 -47.39
CA SER A 7 -13.58 2.50 -46.07
C SER A 7 -12.92 1.28 -45.44
N TRP A 8 -12.44 1.41 -44.21
CA TRP A 8 -12.13 0.25 -43.37
C TRP A 8 -13.25 0.06 -42.35
N ARG A 9 -13.90 -1.10 -42.42
CA ARG A 9 -14.89 -1.56 -41.46
C ARG A 9 -14.16 -1.96 -40.17
N PHE A 10 -14.47 -1.31 -39.06
CA PHE A 10 -14.07 -1.77 -37.74
C PHE A 10 -14.99 -2.93 -37.33
N SER A 11 -14.43 -4.13 -37.26
CA SER A 11 -15.06 -5.26 -36.56
C SER A 11 -14.97 -5.00 -35.05
N THR A 12 -16.12 -4.80 -34.45
CA THR A 12 -16.31 -4.72 -33.00
C THR A 12 -16.04 -6.09 -32.39
N VAL A 13 -14.86 -6.28 -31.78
CA VAL A 13 -14.59 -7.45 -30.94
C VAL A 13 -15.08 -7.13 -29.54
N HIS A 14 -16.18 -7.76 -29.14
CA HIS A 14 -16.64 -7.81 -27.75
C HIS A 14 -15.65 -8.67 -26.95
N TYR A 15 -14.74 -8.02 -26.21
CA TYR A 15 -14.01 -8.68 -25.15
C TYR A 15 -14.88 -8.74 -23.89
N GLY A 16 -15.21 -9.97 -23.52
CA GLY A 16 -15.98 -10.30 -22.34
C GLY A 16 -15.39 -9.69 -21.08
N THR A 17 -16.30 -9.20 -20.25
CA THR A 17 -16.12 -8.83 -18.85
C THR A 17 -15.40 -9.94 -18.08
N SER A 18 -14.08 -9.83 -17.97
CA SER A 18 -13.29 -10.63 -17.02
C SER A 18 -13.18 -9.84 -15.73
N ARG A 19 -13.73 -10.43 -14.67
CA ARG A 19 -13.91 -9.85 -13.33
C ARG A 19 -12.64 -9.14 -12.88
N CYS A 20 -12.74 -7.82 -12.71
CA CYS A 20 -11.84 -7.08 -11.85
C CYS A 20 -11.88 -7.75 -10.48
N VAL A 21 -10.77 -8.39 -10.07
CA VAL A 21 -10.60 -8.81 -8.68
C VAL A 21 -10.55 -7.55 -7.86
N THR A 22 -11.71 -7.28 -7.28
CA THR A 22 -12.10 -6.16 -6.45
C THR A 22 -11.17 -6.02 -5.24
N GLY A 23 -10.61 -4.82 -5.07
CA GLY A 23 -10.87 -4.02 -3.87
C GLY A 23 -10.39 -4.51 -2.50
N GLN A 24 -9.65 -5.62 -2.35
CA GLN A 24 -9.25 -6.14 -1.03
C GLN A 24 -7.74 -6.13 -0.75
N ALA A 25 -6.89 -5.86 -1.74
CA ALA A 25 -5.43 -5.82 -1.55
C ALA A 25 -4.89 -4.49 -1.00
N TRP A 26 -5.73 -3.46 -0.83
CA TRP A 26 -5.30 -2.12 -0.38
C TRP A 26 -5.67 -1.81 1.08
N GLU A 27 -6.54 -2.59 1.71
CA GLU A 27 -6.99 -2.36 3.10
C GLU A 27 -6.14 -3.07 4.17
N THR A 28 -5.27 -4.01 3.79
CA THR A 28 -4.39 -4.73 4.73
C THR A 28 -3.04 -4.05 5.00
N VAL A 29 -2.85 -2.81 4.55
CA VAL A 29 -1.74 -1.94 5.02
C VAL A 29 -2.31 -0.72 5.73
N ARG A 30 -3.31 -0.94 6.59
CA ARG A 30 -3.58 -0.04 7.72
C ARG A 30 -2.57 -0.36 8.81
N ALA A 31 -1.99 0.72 9.36
CA ALA A 31 -1.09 0.72 10.50
C ALA A 31 0.28 0.06 10.27
N ASP A 32 1.13 0.76 9.51
CA ASP A 32 2.46 1.02 10.06
C ASP A 32 2.71 2.54 10.02
N ALA A 33 2.05 3.22 10.95
CA ALA A 33 2.36 4.60 11.34
C ALA A 33 3.56 4.62 12.32
N SER A 34 4.43 3.62 12.24
CA SER A 34 5.61 3.43 13.08
C SER A 34 6.87 3.94 12.37
N VAL A 35 6.82 5.11 11.73
CA VAL A 35 8.02 5.75 11.17
C VAL A 35 8.08 7.22 11.59
N THR A 36 8.04 7.44 12.90
CA THR A 36 8.54 8.67 13.51
C THR A 36 9.18 8.34 14.86
N THR A 37 10.37 7.76 14.82
CA THR A 37 11.30 7.84 15.96
C THR A 37 12.66 8.27 15.45
N ALA A 38 12.79 9.57 15.22
CA ALA A 38 14.08 10.23 15.22
C ALA A 38 14.55 10.33 16.68
N LEU A 39 15.17 9.27 17.18
CA LEU A 39 16.08 9.37 18.31
C LEU A 39 17.47 8.93 17.87
N ARG A 40 18.32 9.95 17.87
CA ARG A 40 19.75 9.98 17.63
C ARG A 40 20.45 8.90 18.47
N GLY A 41 21.04 7.96 17.76
CA GLY A 41 21.73 6.79 18.28
C GLY A 41 21.51 5.62 17.31
N LYS A 42 22.16 5.65 16.14
CA LYS A 42 22.13 4.50 15.22
C LYS A 42 22.83 3.35 15.93
N ASP A 43 22.08 2.54 16.64
CA ASP A 43 22.50 1.21 17.03
C ASP A 43 22.82 0.46 15.73
N LYS A 44 24.13 0.33 15.45
CA LYS A 44 24.62 -0.40 14.27
C LYS A 44 24.10 -1.84 14.27
N GLY A 45 23.83 -2.42 15.45
CA GLY A 45 23.21 -3.72 15.62
C GLY A 45 21.76 -3.74 15.14
N LYS A 46 20.97 -2.71 15.44
CA LYS A 46 19.59 -2.58 14.96
C LYS A 46 19.51 -2.53 13.44
N GLY A 47 20.28 -1.66 12.78
CA GLY A 47 20.26 -1.54 11.32
C GLY A 47 20.71 -2.81 10.59
N ARG A 48 21.67 -3.55 11.18
CA ARG A 48 22.09 -4.85 10.64
C ARG A 48 20.99 -5.91 10.76
N ARG A 49 20.33 -6.00 11.91
CA ARG A 49 19.22 -6.94 12.14
C ARG A 49 18.05 -6.67 11.20
N GLU A 50 17.69 -5.40 11.01
CA GLU A 50 16.67 -4.98 10.05
C GLU A 50 17.05 -5.42 8.64
N MET A 51 18.28 -5.15 8.19
CA MET A 51 18.73 -5.59 6.86
C MET A 51 18.68 -7.13 6.70
N GLU A 52 19.09 -7.88 7.72
CA GLU A 52 19.05 -9.35 7.71
C GLU A 52 17.60 -9.87 7.64
N GLU A 53 16.66 -9.18 8.28
CA GLU A 53 15.24 -9.49 8.20
C GLU A 53 14.64 -9.21 6.82
N GLU A 54 14.94 -8.06 6.25
CA GLU A 54 14.50 -7.71 4.89
C GLU A 54 15.06 -8.68 3.84
N LEU A 55 16.32 -9.07 3.99
CA LEU A 55 16.93 -10.07 3.12
C LEU A 55 16.25 -11.43 3.25
N ARG A 56 15.81 -11.81 4.46
CA ARG A 56 15.08 -13.05 4.71
C ARG A 56 13.71 -13.05 4.03
N GLU A 57 12.96 -11.97 4.15
CA GLU A 57 11.67 -11.78 3.48
C GLU A 57 11.83 -11.83 1.96
N LEU A 58 12.83 -11.11 1.43
CA LEU A 58 13.15 -11.11 0.02
C LEU A 58 13.53 -12.52 -0.47
N ALA A 59 14.33 -13.26 0.29
CA ALA A 59 14.69 -14.63 -0.04
C ALA A 59 13.49 -15.60 0.01
N ALA A 60 12.57 -15.41 0.96
CA ALA A 60 11.35 -16.20 1.03
C ALA A 60 10.45 -15.95 -0.20
N ARG A 61 10.24 -14.69 -0.56
CA ARG A 61 9.49 -14.30 -1.76
C ARG A 61 10.15 -14.79 -3.05
N ALA A 62 11.48 -14.69 -3.14
CA ALA A 62 12.23 -15.23 -4.26
C ALA A 62 12.01 -16.73 -4.42
N ARG A 63 12.21 -17.53 -3.36
CA ARG A 63 11.99 -18.98 -3.40
C ARG A 63 10.57 -19.34 -3.83
N ALA A 64 9.55 -18.62 -3.36
CA ALA A 64 8.16 -18.84 -3.76
C ALA A 64 7.91 -18.60 -5.26
N SER A 65 8.78 -17.85 -5.96
CA SER A 65 8.68 -17.59 -7.40
C SER A 65 9.45 -18.58 -8.28
N LEU A 66 10.31 -19.42 -7.70
CA LEU A 66 11.14 -20.37 -8.44
C LEU A 66 10.37 -21.68 -8.69
N THR A 67 10.47 -22.20 -9.92
CA THR A 67 9.70 -23.38 -10.35
C THR A 67 10.58 -24.57 -10.69
N THR A 68 11.80 -24.35 -11.19
CA THR A 68 12.70 -25.44 -11.58
C THR A 68 13.82 -25.65 -10.57
N SER A 69 14.29 -26.90 -10.43
CA SER A 69 15.42 -27.21 -9.54
C SER A 69 16.70 -26.45 -9.92
N ALA A 70 16.90 -26.16 -11.21
CA ALA A 70 18.02 -25.35 -11.69
C ALA A 70 17.92 -23.90 -11.18
N ASP A 71 16.73 -23.30 -11.20
CA ASP A 71 16.51 -21.94 -10.69
C ASP A 71 16.75 -21.86 -9.17
N TYR A 72 16.31 -22.88 -8.42
CA TYR A 72 16.61 -22.99 -7.00
C TYR A 72 18.11 -23.07 -6.73
N ALA A 73 18.85 -23.91 -7.47
CA ALA A 73 20.29 -24.04 -7.31
C ALA A 73 21.03 -22.74 -7.63
N ALA A 74 20.65 -22.07 -8.72
CA ALA A 74 21.20 -20.76 -9.10
C ALA A 74 20.93 -19.69 -8.03
N TYR A 75 19.72 -19.69 -7.45
CA TYR A 75 19.36 -18.75 -6.40
C TYR A 75 20.09 -19.02 -5.07
N GLU A 76 20.28 -20.29 -4.68
CA GLU A 76 21.07 -20.60 -3.49
C GLU A 76 22.56 -20.26 -3.68
N HIS A 77 23.10 -20.41 -4.88
CA HIS A 77 24.45 -19.90 -5.21
C HIS A 77 24.52 -18.38 -5.04
N LEU A 78 23.51 -17.64 -5.52
CA LEU A 78 23.40 -16.19 -5.31
C LEU A 78 23.40 -15.85 -3.81
N LEU A 79 22.62 -16.55 -2.99
CA LEU A 79 22.60 -16.33 -1.54
C LEU A 79 23.94 -16.66 -0.87
N ALA A 80 24.69 -17.63 -1.39
CA ALA A 80 26.05 -17.89 -0.91
C ALA A 80 26.97 -16.69 -1.17
N LEU A 81 26.91 -16.06 -2.34
CA LEU A 81 27.64 -14.82 -2.65
C LEU A 81 27.25 -13.68 -1.69
N VAL A 82 25.95 -13.52 -1.42
CA VAL A 82 25.46 -12.50 -0.47
C VAL A 82 26.04 -12.72 0.93
N ARG A 83 26.11 -13.97 1.40
CA ARG A 83 26.69 -14.31 2.73
C ARG A 83 28.19 -14.05 2.80
N GLN A 84 28.92 -14.26 1.71
CA GLN A 84 30.37 -14.00 1.66
C GLN A 84 30.68 -12.50 1.83
N ASN A 85 29.88 -11.62 1.21
CA ASN A 85 30.01 -10.16 1.30
C ASN A 85 31.45 -9.63 1.02
N THR A 86 32.20 -10.33 0.17
CA THR A 86 33.53 -9.90 -0.29
C THR A 86 33.41 -8.96 -1.48
N SER A 87 34.50 -8.26 -1.82
CA SER A 87 34.57 -7.45 -3.05
C SER A 87 34.32 -8.30 -4.30
N THR A 88 34.91 -9.50 -4.36
CA THR A 88 34.70 -10.45 -5.46
C THR A 88 33.24 -10.91 -5.56
N ALA A 89 32.58 -11.19 -4.43
CA ALA A 89 31.16 -11.53 -4.42
C ALA A 89 30.30 -10.36 -4.91
N ARG A 90 30.64 -9.11 -4.56
CA ARG A 90 29.94 -7.92 -5.07
C ARG A 90 30.11 -7.74 -6.58
N GLU A 91 31.27 -8.06 -7.14
CA GLU A 91 31.46 -8.06 -8.60
C GLU A 91 30.60 -9.12 -9.29
N GLU A 92 30.46 -10.32 -8.71
CA GLU A 92 29.53 -11.33 -9.23
C GLU A 92 28.07 -10.87 -9.15
N LEU A 93 27.66 -10.27 -8.01
CA LEU A 93 26.31 -9.70 -7.88
C LEU A 93 26.07 -8.60 -8.93
N ALA A 94 27.08 -7.79 -9.25
CA ALA A 94 26.96 -6.76 -10.27
C ALA A 94 26.80 -7.37 -11.67
N ARG A 95 27.45 -8.50 -11.96
CA ARG A 95 27.21 -9.27 -13.20
C ARG A 95 25.78 -9.77 -13.31
N VAL A 96 25.18 -10.21 -12.21
CA VAL A 96 23.77 -10.67 -12.18
C VAL A 96 22.79 -9.55 -12.59
N LEU A 97 23.10 -8.29 -12.27
CA LEU A 97 22.25 -7.15 -12.66
C LEU A 97 22.14 -6.98 -14.17
N VAL A 98 23.21 -7.25 -14.91
CA VAL A 98 23.30 -7.02 -16.36
C VAL A 98 23.14 -8.28 -17.20
N ALA A 99 23.27 -9.46 -16.59
CA ALA A 99 23.17 -10.73 -17.31
C ALA A 99 21.75 -10.95 -17.88
N ASN A 100 21.71 -11.44 -19.12
CA ASN A 100 20.48 -11.80 -19.81
C ASN A 100 19.84 -13.05 -19.22
N GLY A 101 18.52 -13.13 -19.25
CA GLY A 101 17.77 -14.31 -18.77
C GLY A 101 17.74 -14.49 -17.26
N GLN A 102 18.33 -13.58 -16.48
CA GLN A 102 18.26 -13.65 -15.01
C GLN A 102 16.82 -13.43 -14.52
N PRO A 103 16.33 -14.26 -13.58
CA PRO A 103 15.00 -14.09 -13.03
C PRO A 103 14.93 -12.78 -12.22
N LEU A 104 13.72 -12.20 -12.16
CA LEU A 104 13.49 -10.94 -11.45
C LEU A 104 13.98 -10.99 -10.00
N CYS A 105 13.73 -12.10 -9.31
CA CYS A 105 14.13 -12.28 -7.92
C CYS A 105 15.66 -12.21 -7.74
N ALA A 106 16.45 -12.79 -8.66
CA ALA A 106 17.91 -12.71 -8.59
C ALA A 106 18.42 -11.28 -8.77
N ARG A 107 17.86 -10.54 -9.74
CA ARG A 107 18.18 -9.13 -9.96
C ARG A 107 17.79 -8.26 -8.76
N GLU A 108 16.64 -8.52 -8.16
CA GLU A 108 16.18 -7.82 -6.97
C GLU A 108 17.11 -8.08 -5.77
N THR A 109 17.48 -9.34 -5.50
CA THR A 109 18.43 -9.67 -4.43
C THR A 109 19.77 -8.97 -4.63
N ALA A 110 20.32 -9.07 -5.84
CA ALA A 110 21.60 -8.43 -6.16
C ALA A 110 21.51 -6.91 -5.99
N ALA A 111 20.46 -6.27 -6.52
CA ALA A 111 20.26 -4.83 -6.44
C ALA A 111 20.07 -4.36 -4.99
N PHE A 112 19.30 -5.10 -4.19
CA PHE A 112 19.09 -4.79 -2.78
C PHE A 112 20.39 -4.83 -1.98
N VAL A 113 21.17 -5.92 -2.13
CA VAL A 113 22.41 -6.11 -1.38
C VAL A 113 23.48 -5.10 -1.79
N LEU A 114 23.66 -4.89 -3.11
CA LEU A 114 24.57 -3.88 -3.64
C LEU A 114 24.15 -2.46 -3.22
N GLY A 115 22.85 -2.16 -3.27
CA GLY A 115 22.29 -0.89 -2.82
C GLY A 115 22.58 -0.62 -1.34
N CYS A 116 22.33 -1.59 -0.47
CA CYS A 116 22.63 -1.48 0.96
C CYS A 116 24.13 -1.35 1.25
N ALA A 117 24.99 -1.89 0.36
CA ALA A 117 26.43 -1.74 0.43
C ALA A 117 26.96 -0.42 -0.16
N GLY A 118 26.09 0.44 -0.72
CA GLY A 118 26.48 1.72 -1.32
C GLY A 118 26.98 1.62 -2.77
N ASP A 119 26.81 0.47 -3.43
CA ASP A 119 27.25 0.29 -4.82
C ASP A 119 26.24 0.90 -5.80
N ARG A 120 26.67 1.97 -6.47
CA ARG A 120 25.84 2.78 -7.39
C ARG A 120 25.38 2.01 -8.63
N ARG A 121 25.98 0.85 -8.94
CA ARG A 121 25.50 -0.03 -10.03
C ARG A 121 24.09 -0.57 -9.77
N ALA A 122 23.66 -0.61 -8.51
CA ALA A 122 22.30 -1.00 -8.13
C ALA A 122 21.23 0.06 -8.48
N PHE A 123 21.63 1.31 -8.79
CA PHE A 123 20.69 2.41 -8.94
C PHE A 123 19.59 2.16 -9.99
N GLU A 124 19.97 1.88 -11.24
CA GLU A 124 18.99 1.70 -12.33
C GLU A 124 18.05 0.50 -12.08
N PRO A 125 18.54 -0.69 -11.67
CA PRO A 125 17.66 -1.79 -11.29
C PRO A 125 16.68 -1.45 -10.16
N LEU A 126 17.13 -0.72 -9.14
CA LEU A 126 16.27 -0.32 -8.03
C LEU A 126 15.22 0.71 -8.47
N VAL A 127 15.56 1.68 -9.33
CA VAL A 127 14.60 2.64 -9.88
C VAL A 127 13.53 1.94 -10.72
N MET A 128 13.91 0.92 -11.50
CA MET A 128 12.95 0.09 -12.23
C MET A 128 11.99 -0.63 -11.27
N LEU A 129 12.51 -1.24 -10.19
CA LEU A 129 11.71 -1.96 -9.19
C LEU A 129 10.80 -1.03 -8.37
N LEU A 130 11.19 0.23 -8.16
CA LEU A 130 10.40 1.24 -7.45
C LEU A 130 9.04 1.54 -8.12
N ASN A 131 8.92 1.26 -9.43
CA ASN A 131 7.70 1.47 -10.22
C ASN A 131 7.10 0.14 -10.73
N TYR A 132 7.38 -0.97 -10.02
CA TYR A 132 6.89 -2.30 -10.38
C TYR A 132 5.43 -2.51 -9.97
N ARG A 133 4.77 -3.52 -10.55
CA ARG A 133 3.33 -3.75 -10.30
C ARG A 133 3.05 -4.22 -8.88
N ASP A 134 3.92 -5.06 -8.34
CA ASP A 134 3.76 -5.63 -7.01
C ASP A 134 4.40 -4.70 -5.95
N PRO A 135 3.60 -4.24 -4.95
CA PRO A 135 4.07 -3.38 -3.87
C PRO A 135 5.28 -3.90 -3.09
N ALA A 136 5.46 -5.22 -2.95
CA ALA A 136 6.57 -5.78 -2.17
C ALA A 136 7.94 -5.48 -2.81
N HIS A 137 8.01 -5.53 -4.14
CA HIS A 137 9.21 -5.12 -4.88
C HIS A 137 9.48 -3.62 -4.71
N CYS A 138 8.43 -2.80 -4.76
CA CYS A 138 8.54 -1.36 -4.64
C CYS A 138 9.05 -0.92 -3.25
N ALA A 139 8.52 -1.54 -2.18
CA ALA A 139 8.95 -1.28 -0.81
C ALA A 139 10.42 -1.64 -0.59
N THR A 140 10.85 -2.78 -1.13
CA THR A 140 12.24 -3.23 -1.05
C THR A 140 13.18 -2.29 -1.80
N ALA A 141 12.77 -1.88 -3.01
CA ALA A 141 13.53 -0.91 -3.81
C ALA A 141 13.65 0.45 -3.13
N ALA A 142 12.57 0.99 -2.56
CA ALA A 142 12.57 2.27 -1.85
C ALA A 142 13.57 2.27 -0.68
N ARG A 143 13.55 1.23 0.16
CA ARG A 143 14.48 1.08 1.29
C ARG A 143 15.94 0.99 0.82
N ALA A 144 16.21 0.19 -0.20
CA ALA A 144 17.55 0.07 -0.75
C ALA A 144 18.05 1.38 -1.39
N LEU A 145 17.19 2.13 -2.09
CA LEU A 145 17.52 3.43 -2.66
C LEU A 145 17.82 4.48 -1.57
N ALA A 146 17.03 4.51 -0.49
CA ALA A 146 17.28 5.39 0.65
C ALA A 146 18.64 5.09 1.31
N ARG A 147 18.99 3.81 1.47
CA ARG A 147 20.30 3.38 2.02
C ARG A 147 21.45 3.61 1.05
N LEU A 148 21.23 3.44 -0.26
CA LEU A 148 22.24 3.66 -1.29
C LEU A 148 22.73 5.12 -1.28
N GLY A 149 21.84 6.07 -1.01
CA GLY A 149 22.20 7.49 -0.90
C GLY A 149 22.70 8.09 -2.23
N ASP A 150 22.34 7.49 -3.37
CA ASP A 150 22.72 8.05 -4.68
C ASP A 150 22.00 9.40 -4.86
N PRO A 151 22.71 10.50 -5.17
CA PRO A 151 22.11 11.83 -5.34
C PRO A 151 21.04 11.89 -6.44
N ARG A 152 21.00 10.93 -7.36
CA ARG A 152 19.98 10.85 -8.41
C ARG A 152 18.62 10.34 -7.91
N THR A 153 18.56 9.76 -6.71
CA THR A 153 17.38 9.06 -6.19
C THR A 153 16.16 9.97 -6.09
N ALA A 154 16.31 11.16 -5.52
CA ALA A 154 15.20 12.09 -5.35
C ALA A 154 14.59 12.50 -6.69
N ARG A 155 15.43 12.84 -7.67
CA ARG A 155 14.99 13.17 -9.02
C ARG A 155 14.27 12.01 -9.71
N ALA A 156 14.79 10.78 -9.60
CA ALA A 156 14.14 9.61 -10.17
C ALA A 156 12.77 9.33 -9.52
N ALA A 157 12.68 9.40 -8.20
CA ALA A 157 11.43 9.23 -7.47
C ALA A 157 10.41 10.33 -7.82
N ALA A 158 10.84 11.58 -8.00
CA ALA A 158 9.99 12.69 -8.44
C ALA A 158 9.39 12.41 -9.82
N VAL A 159 10.19 12.00 -10.80
CA VAL A 159 9.72 11.65 -12.15
C VAL A 159 8.64 10.56 -12.09
N LEU A 160 8.88 9.50 -11.29
CA LEU A 160 7.92 8.41 -11.12
C LEU A 160 6.63 8.88 -10.42
N ALA A 161 6.74 9.68 -9.36
CA ALA A 161 5.59 10.20 -8.62
C ALA A 161 4.70 11.12 -9.46
N THR A 162 5.29 11.87 -10.40
CA THR A 162 4.56 12.81 -11.26
C THR A 162 4.02 12.19 -12.55
N ASN A 163 4.35 10.93 -12.86
CA ASN A 163 3.92 10.30 -14.11
C ASN A 163 2.39 10.00 -14.10
N PRO A 164 1.57 10.63 -14.96
CA PRO A 164 0.12 10.41 -14.96
C PRO A 164 -0.26 8.99 -15.39
N LEU A 165 0.50 8.37 -16.29
CA LEU A 165 0.23 7.02 -16.82
C LEU A 165 0.51 5.92 -15.79
N ARG A 166 1.21 6.23 -14.71
CA ARG A 166 1.65 5.28 -13.68
C ARG A 166 1.22 5.69 -12.28
N THR A 167 0.19 6.53 -12.17
CA THR A 167 -0.31 7.07 -10.88
C THR A 167 -0.55 5.97 -9.85
N ALA A 168 -1.14 4.83 -10.24
CA ALA A 168 -1.42 3.71 -9.32
C ALA A 168 -0.15 3.14 -8.62
N TYR A 169 1.04 3.36 -9.18
CA TYR A 169 2.31 2.87 -8.66
C TYR A 169 3.13 3.96 -7.94
N ALA A 170 2.61 5.19 -7.85
CA ALA A 170 3.33 6.34 -7.30
C ALA A 170 3.52 6.31 -5.77
N LEU A 171 2.89 5.37 -5.05
CA LEU A 171 2.89 5.34 -3.59
C LEU A 171 4.31 5.27 -2.99
N HIS A 172 5.13 4.34 -3.46
CA HIS A 172 6.50 4.15 -2.96
C HIS A 172 7.45 5.29 -3.39
N PRO A 173 7.41 5.77 -4.64
CA PRO A 173 8.09 7.01 -5.01
C PRO A 173 7.76 8.20 -4.09
N ILE A 174 6.49 8.41 -3.76
CA ILE A 174 6.06 9.49 -2.85
C ILE A 174 6.62 9.30 -1.45
N ARG A 175 6.51 8.10 -0.89
CA ARG A 175 7.04 7.80 0.45
C ARG A 175 8.55 7.98 0.51
N LEU A 176 9.27 7.53 -0.52
CA LEU A 176 10.71 7.72 -0.63
C LEU A 176 11.10 9.20 -0.68
N LEU A 177 10.37 10.04 -1.44
CA LEU A 177 10.61 11.49 -1.45
C LEU A 177 10.40 12.11 -0.05
N VAL A 178 9.37 11.69 0.68
CA VAL A 178 9.12 12.17 2.04
C VAL A 178 10.25 11.75 3.00
N GLU A 179 10.71 10.51 2.90
CA GLU A 179 11.83 10.00 3.70
C GLU A 179 13.14 10.74 3.42
N LEU A 180 13.45 10.97 2.14
CA LEU A 180 14.66 11.67 1.72
C LEU A 180 14.67 13.15 2.08
N ARG A 181 13.48 13.77 2.24
CA ARG A 181 13.31 15.22 2.46
C ARG A 181 14.11 16.10 1.48
N ALA A 182 14.19 15.66 0.23
CA ALA A 182 14.94 16.30 -0.84
C ALA A 182 14.22 17.57 -1.37
N PRO A 183 14.93 18.50 -2.02
CA PRO A 183 14.31 19.71 -2.59
C PRO A 183 13.24 19.39 -3.66
N GLU A 184 13.32 18.24 -4.32
CA GLU A 184 12.34 17.75 -5.30
C GLU A 184 11.04 17.25 -4.65
N SER A 185 11.05 16.91 -3.36
CA SER A 185 9.92 16.24 -2.69
C SER A 185 8.65 17.10 -2.68
N VAL A 186 8.74 18.35 -2.20
CA VAL A 186 7.58 19.24 -2.12
C VAL A 186 7.03 19.57 -3.52
N PRO A 187 7.84 20.01 -4.51
CA PRO A 187 7.34 20.27 -5.86
C PRO A 187 6.66 19.06 -6.50
N ALA A 188 7.22 17.86 -6.35
CA ALA A 188 6.65 16.64 -6.92
C ALA A 188 5.29 16.29 -6.29
N LEU A 189 5.20 16.28 -4.96
CA LEU A 189 3.95 15.98 -4.25
C LEU A 189 2.87 17.03 -4.52
N VAL A 190 3.22 18.32 -4.57
CA VAL A 190 2.28 19.40 -4.94
C VAL A 190 1.75 19.20 -6.36
N THR A 191 2.64 18.88 -7.32
CA THR A 191 2.27 18.66 -8.72
C THR A 191 1.32 17.48 -8.87
N THR A 192 1.66 16.34 -8.25
CA THR A 192 0.82 15.14 -8.27
C THR A 192 -0.53 15.40 -7.61
N LEU A 193 -0.55 16.00 -6.41
CA LEU A 193 -1.81 16.27 -5.70
C LEU A 193 -2.71 17.23 -6.49
N ARG A 194 -2.19 18.36 -7.00
CA ARG A 194 -2.98 19.31 -7.81
C ARG A 194 -3.67 18.62 -8.99
N ARG A 195 -2.94 17.77 -9.70
CA ARG A 195 -3.50 16.99 -10.81
C ARG A 195 -4.65 16.10 -10.33
N LEU A 196 -4.42 15.32 -9.26
CA LEU A 196 -5.40 14.37 -8.74
C LEU A 196 -6.67 15.01 -8.19
N LEU A 197 -6.61 16.26 -7.71
CA LEU A 197 -7.80 17.01 -7.28
C LEU A 197 -8.61 17.57 -8.47
N ALA A 198 -7.98 17.73 -9.64
CA ALA A 198 -8.63 18.23 -10.85
C ALA A 198 -9.24 17.11 -11.71
N GLU A 199 -8.73 15.88 -11.59
CA GLU A 199 -9.19 14.72 -12.34
C GLU A 199 -10.46 14.09 -11.73
N ARG A 200 -11.29 13.47 -12.58
CA ARG A 200 -12.50 12.75 -12.11
C ARG A 200 -12.16 11.42 -11.43
N ASP A 201 -11.13 10.74 -11.91
CA ASP A 201 -10.62 9.48 -11.35
C ASP A 201 -9.61 9.77 -10.25
N HIS A 202 -10.14 10.13 -9.09
CA HIS A 202 -9.33 10.49 -7.94
C HIS A 202 -8.65 9.22 -7.39
N TYR A 203 -7.35 9.07 -7.64
CA TYR A 203 -6.53 8.03 -7.01
C TYR A 203 -6.29 8.37 -5.53
N TRP A 204 -7.34 8.23 -4.71
CA TRP A 204 -7.37 8.66 -3.31
C TRP A 204 -6.20 8.15 -2.45
N PRO A 205 -5.72 6.89 -2.59
CA PRO A 205 -4.55 6.45 -1.83
C PRO A 205 -3.30 7.29 -2.10
N ILE A 206 -3.11 7.71 -3.36
CA ILE A 206 -1.97 8.52 -3.80
C ILE A 206 -2.15 9.98 -3.36
N ALA A 207 -3.36 10.52 -3.52
CA ALA A 207 -3.68 11.87 -3.05
C ALA A 207 -3.47 12.00 -1.54
N ARG A 208 -3.97 11.04 -0.75
CA ARG A 208 -3.74 10.99 0.70
C ARG A 208 -2.26 10.87 1.06
N ALA A 209 -1.50 10.04 0.34
CA ALA A 209 -0.05 9.93 0.55
C ALA A 209 0.66 11.28 0.29
N CYS A 210 0.24 12.05 -0.72
CA CYS A 210 0.75 13.39 -0.95
C CYS A 210 0.38 14.34 0.19
N VAL A 211 -0.87 14.34 0.66
CA VAL A 211 -1.34 15.21 1.76
C VAL A 211 -0.54 14.94 3.05
N VAL A 212 -0.45 13.68 3.47
CA VAL A 212 0.31 13.27 4.67
C VAL A 212 1.81 13.57 4.49
N GLY A 213 2.35 13.31 3.30
CA GLY A 213 3.74 13.59 2.97
C GLY A 213 4.09 15.07 3.06
N LEU A 214 3.25 15.95 2.50
CA LEU A 214 3.43 17.40 2.55
C LEU A 214 3.34 17.93 4.00
N GLY A 215 2.42 17.39 4.81
CA GLY A 215 2.37 17.70 6.24
C GLY A 215 3.65 17.33 6.97
N THR A 216 4.17 16.12 6.72
CA THR A 216 5.44 15.62 7.30
C THR A 216 6.66 16.43 6.86
N LEU A 217 6.66 16.94 5.63
CA LEU A 217 7.72 17.80 5.09
C LEU A 217 7.69 19.21 5.71
N GLY A 218 6.52 19.70 6.13
CA GLY A 218 6.39 20.96 6.87
C GLY A 218 6.63 22.23 6.04
N ASP A 219 6.69 22.12 4.71
CA ASP A 219 6.97 23.25 3.83
C ASP A 219 5.70 24.07 3.55
N ARG A 220 5.73 25.35 3.93
CA ARG A 220 4.59 26.28 3.78
C ARG A 220 4.16 26.52 2.34
N ARG A 221 5.01 26.22 1.36
CA ARG A 221 4.64 26.25 -0.08
C ARG A 221 3.52 25.26 -0.41
N ALA A 222 3.30 24.25 0.43
CA ALA A 222 2.22 23.26 0.26
C ALA A 222 0.83 23.76 0.72
N ILE A 223 0.74 24.87 1.46
CA ILE A 223 -0.52 25.35 2.05
C ILE A 223 -1.65 25.48 1.03
N PRO A 224 -1.45 26.10 -0.16
CA PRO A 224 -2.55 26.28 -1.11
C PRO A 224 -3.13 24.95 -1.61
N VAL A 225 -2.30 23.93 -1.86
CA VAL A 225 -2.79 22.63 -2.34
C VAL A 225 -3.41 21.81 -1.21
N LEU A 226 -2.93 21.94 0.02
CA LEU A 226 -3.54 21.31 1.19
C LEU A 226 -4.90 21.93 1.52
N ALA A 227 -5.05 23.25 1.38
CA ALA A 227 -6.34 23.93 1.50
C ALA A 227 -7.34 23.43 0.46
N ALA A 228 -6.92 23.27 -0.81
CA ALA A 228 -7.78 22.66 -1.83
C ALA A 228 -8.15 21.21 -1.49
N ALA A 229 -7.20 20.40 -1.00
CA ALA A 229 -7.46 19.02 -0.60
C ALA A 229 -8.49 18.92 0.53
N ARG A 230 -8.52 19.89 1.46
CA ARG A 230 -9.46 19.95 2.58
C ARG A 230 -10.94 20.04 2.16
N GLU A 231 -11.21 20.62 1.00
CA GLU A 231 -12.56 20.72 0.44
C GLU A 231 -13.12 19.35 0.06
N HIS A 232 -12.26 18.36 -0.20
CA HIS A 232 -12.67 17.00 -0.47
C HIS A 232 -12.86 16.21 0.83
N GLU A 233 -14.07 15.71 1.05
CA GLU A 233 -14.46 14.96 2.26
C GLU A 233 -13.48 13.82 2.63
N ARG A 234 -12.97 13.10 1.62
CA ARG A 234 -12.05 11.98 1.78
C ARG A 234 -10.64 12.35 2.22
N LEU A 235 -10.23 13.60 2.03
CA LEU A 235 -8.88 14.10 2.35
C LEU A 235 -8.90 15.12 3.49
N ARG A 236 -10.08 15.62 3.87
CA ARG A 236 -10.26 16.64 4.91
C ARG A 236 -9.52 16.34 6.22
N PRO A 237 -9.61 15.14 6.83
CA PRO A 237 -8.95 14.91 8.12
C PRO A 237 -7.41 14.93 8.01
N GLU A 238 -6.84 14.34 6.95
CA GLU A 238 -5.39 14.40 6.72
C GLU A 238 -4.92 15.80 6.33
N ALA A 239 -5.73 16.56 5.57
CA ALA A 239 -5.43 17.92 5.16
C ALA A 239 -5.45 18.88 6.35
N ASP A 240 -6.44 18.78 7.24
CA ASP A 240 -6.51 19.55 8.48
C ASP A 240 -5.30 19.26 9.37
N THR A 241 -4.93 17.98 9.51
CA THR A 241 -3.74 17.57 10.27
C THR A 241 -2.47 18.14 9.67
N ALA A 242 -2.29 18.05 8.35
CA ALA A 242 -1.13 18.59 7.65
C ALA A 242 -1.05 20.12 7.84
N LEU A 243 -2.15 20.84 7.65
CA LEU A 243 -2.20 22.30 7.85
C LEU A 243 -1.90 22.70 9.30
N ALA A 244 -2.37 21.94 10.29
CA ALA A 244 -2.06 22.17 11.70
C ALA A 244 -0.55 22.02 11.98
N LEU A 245 0.08 20.96 11.44
CA LEU A 245 1.53 20.75 11.54
C LEU A 245 2.31 21.94 10.96
N LEU A 246 1.90 22.45 9.79
CA LEU A 246 2.53 23.61 9.14
C LEU A 246 2.31 24.94 9.91
N ALA A 247 1.23 25.03 10.70
CA ALA A 247 0.95 26.18 11.55
C ALA A 247 1.71 26.15 12.89
N GLY A 248 2.56 25.15 13.14
CA GLY A 248 3.23 24.96 14.43
C GLY A 248 2.29 24.49 15.54
N LYS A 249 1.06 24.12 15.20
CA LYS A 249 0.11 23.48 16.11
C LYS A 249 0.34 21.98 16.01
N THR A 250 1.16 21.42 16.90
CA THR A 250 1.21 19.95 17.04
C THR A 250 -0.21 19.43 17.25
N PRO A 251 -0.71 18.50 16.42
CA PRO A 251 -2.02 17.92 16.60
C PRO A 251 -2.02 17.21 17.96
N ARG A 252 -2.88 17.66 18.86
CA ARG A 252 -3.08 17.02 20.16
C ARG A 252 -3.68 15.63 19.87
N PRO A 253 -3.01 14.51 20.21
CA PRO A 253 -3.60 13.20 19.98
C PRO A 253 -4.74 13.01 20.99
N GLY A 254 -5.97 12.86 20.49
CA GLY A 254 -7.12 12.47 21.29
C GLY A 254 -7.64 13.55 22.24
N GLY A 255 -8.66 14.27 21.81
CA GLY A 255 -9.48 15.12 22.67
C GLY A 255 -10.92 15.02 22.23
N ALA A 256 -11.62 13.98 22.71
CA ALA A 256 -13.07 13.99 22.75
C ALA A 256 -13.53 15.34 23.33
N ALA A 257 -14.54 15.92 22.70
CA ALA A 257 -15.16 17.17 23.10
C ALA A 257 -15.32 17.24 24.62
N ARG A 258 -14.66 18.23 25.23
CA ARG A 258 -15.12 18.82 26.48
C ARG A 258 -15.28 20.31 26.23
N ALA A 259 -16.53 20.71 26.17
CA ALA A 259 -16.95 22.07 26.34
C ALA A 259 -16.60 22.47 27.77
N ASP A 260 -15.57 23.27 27.94
CA ASP A 260 -15.41 24.05 29.17
C ASP A 260 -16.06 25.41 28.91
N GLY A 261 -17.37 25.42 29.18
CA GLY A 261 -18.13 26.63 29.43
C GLY A 261 -17.64 27.27 30.73
N ALA A 262 -17.57 28.60 30.68
CA ALA A 262 -17.36 29.48 31.81
C ALA A 262 -18.19 29.07 33.04
N ARG A 263 -17.55 29.10 34.21
CA ARG A 263 -18.25 29.19 35.49
C ARG A 263 -17.91 30.53 36.11
N ASP A 264 -18.86 31.44 35.95
CA ASP A 264 -19.08 32.53 36.87
C ASP A 264 -19.85 32.01 38.09
N ASP A 265 -19.70 32.72 39.19
CA ASP A 265 -20.09 32.37 40.54
C ASP A 265 -21.60 32.58 40.85
N GLY A 266 -22.02 32.19 42.07
CA GLY A 266 -23.18 32.84 42.70
C GLY A 266 -24.45 32.01 43.00
N THR A 267 -24.37 31.17 44.03
CA THR A 267 -25.33 31.03 45.15
C THR A 267 -26.81 30.59 45.01
N ARG A 268 -27.16 29.70 45.96
CA ARG A 268 -28.43 29.48 46.72
C ARG A 268 -29.51 28.51 46.16
N GLY A 269 -29.61 27.35 46.81
CA GLY A 269 -30.66 27.14 47.84
C GLY A 269 -31.77 26.13 47.55
N ALA A 270 -31.81 25.06 48.37
CA ALA A 270 -32.98 24.23 48.78
C ALA A 270 -33.70 23.41 47.68
N ARG A 271 -34.32 22.24 47.89
CA ARG A 271 -34.51 21.28 49.00
C ARG A 271 -35.17 20.03 48.37
N ASP A 272 -34.91 18.89 49.01
CA ASP A 272 -35.80 17.72 49.23
C ASP A 272 -36.25 16.74 48.12
N ALA A 273 -36.14 15.46 48.55
CA ALA A 273 -36.90 14.25 48.20
C ALA A 273 -36.58 13.54 46.87
N ALA A 274 -36.62 12.21 46.74
CA ALA A 274 -36.57 11.01 47.61
C ALA A 274 -36.73 9.80 46.64
N TRP A 275 -36.29 8.60 47.06
CA TRP A 275 -36.45 7.27 46.42
C TRP A 275 -35.52 6.98 45.23
N GLY A 276 -34.61 6.00 45.27
CA GLY A 276 -34.82 4.57 45.60
C GLY A 276 -35.02 3.85 44.26
N GLY A 277 -34.07 3.15 43.65
CA GLY A 277 -33.37 1.96 44.10
C GLY A 277 -33.61 0.86 43.05
N GLY A 278 -32.62 0.02 42.77
CA GLY A 278 -32.86 -1.31 42.18
C GLY A 278 -32.65 -1.49 40.67
N VAL A 279 -31.48 -2.03 40.33
CA VAL A 279 -31.15 -2.69 39.06
C VAL A 279 -31.92 -4.02 38.93
N PRO A 280 -32.43 -4.41 37.73
CA PRO A 280 -32.80 -5.81 37.47
C PRO A 280 -31.78 -6.49 36.53
N GLY A 281 -31.33 -7.69 36.95
CA GLY A 281 -30.52 -8.62 36.17
C GLY A 281 -31.30 -9.40 35.08
N PRO A 282 -30.60 -10.27 34.32
CA PRO A 282 -31.10 -10.85 33.08
C PRO A 282 -32.12 -12.00 33.29
N ARG A 283 -33.10 -12.10 32.39
CA ARG A 283 -34.16 -13.13 32.40
C ARG A 283 -33.78 -14.37 31.58
N ASP A 284 -34.08 -15.53 32.16
CA ASP A 284 -33.94 -16.90 31.63
C ASP A 284 -35.05 -17.24 30.62
N PRO A 285 -34.74 -17.83 29.45
CA PRO A 285 -35.73 -18.14 28.41
C PRO A 285 -36.28 -19.56 28.55
N ARG A 286 -37.38 -19.73 29.29
CA ARG A 286 -38.24 -20.94 29.27
C ARG A 286 -39.53 -20.72 30.08
N ASP A 287 -40.60 -20.21 29.47
CA ASP A 287 -41.97 -20.77 29.57
C ASP A 287 -42.93 -20.04 28.59
N PRO A 288 -43.84 -20.74 27.90
CA PRO A 288 -44.65 -20.23 26.81
C PRO A 288 -46.08 -19.91 27.28
N ARG A 289 -46.65 -18.83 26.74
CA ARG A 289 -48.09 -18.65 26.50
C ARG A 289 -48.31 -17.31 25.79
N ASP A 290 -49.38 -17.28 25.00
CA ASP A 290 -49.98 -16.13 24.32
C ASP A 290 -49.39 -15.76 22.94
N GLY A 291 -49.86 -16.50 21.92
CA GLY A 291 -50.31 -15.88 20.67
C GLY A 291 -51.82 -15.61 20.72
N PRO A 292 -52.50 -15.22 19.62
CA PRO A 292 -51.99 -14.97 18.28
C PRO A 292 -52.54 -13.68 17.60
N GLY A 293 -51.99 -13.36 16.43
CA GLY A 293 -52.58 -12.46 15.43
C GLY A 293 -51.49 -11.61 14.75
N GLY A 294 -51.30 -11.56 13.44
CA GLY A 294 -51.96 -12.13 12.28
C GLY A 294 -51.43 -11.34 11.06
N GLY A 295 -51.25 -11.99 9.91
CA GLY A 295 -51.16 -11.28 8.62
C GLY A 295 -49.89 -11.45 7.79
N GLY A 296 -49.90 -12.47 6.91
CA GLY A 296 -49.72 -12.24 5.48
C GLY A 296 -48.30 -12.29 4.88
N ALA A 297 -47.87 -13.46 4.43
CA ALA A 297 -46.96 -13.60 3.28
C ALA A 297 -47.31 -14.84 2.44
N ARG A 298 -47.71 -14.60 1.18
CA ARG A 298 -47.75 -15.57 0.07
C ARG A 298 -46.29 -15.85 -0.33
N GLY A 299 -45.77 -17.03 -0.65
CA GLY A 299 -46.34 -18.26 -1.20
C GLY A 299 -45.62 -18.56 -2.53
N VAL A 300 -44.64 -19.48 -2.56
CA VAL A 300 -44.12 -20.18 -3.77
C VAL A 300 -43.62 -21.59 -3.35
N PRO A 301 -43.87 -22.67 -4.13
CA PRO A 301 -43.96 -24.06 -3.64
C PRO A 301 -42.72 -24.96 -3.91
N PRO A 302 -42.73 -26.23 -3.44
CA PRO A 302 -41.53 -27.06 -3.29
C PRO A 302 -41.46 -28.28 -4.22
N GLY A 303 -40.27 -28.93 -4.25
CA GLY A 303 -40.11 -30.35 -4.59
C GLY A 303 -38.91 -30.61 -5.51
N ARG A 304 -38.16 -31.72 -5.43
CA ARG A 304 -38.19 -32.93 -4.59
C ARG A 304 -36.84 -33.66 -4.81
N ARG A 305 -36.33 -34.24 -3.72
CA ARG A 305 -35.65 -35.55 -3.59
C ARG A 305 -34.34 -35.83 -4.34
N ASP A 306 -33.29 -36.06 -3.54
CA ASP A 306 -32.13 -36.92 -3.83
C ASP A 306 -32.55 -38.37 -4.18
N PRO A 307 -31.66 -39.13 -4.86
CA PRO A 307 -30.80 -40.04 -4.10
C PRO A 307 -29.33 -40.13 -4.62
N ARG A 308 -28.38 -40.31 -3.69
CA ARG A 308 -27.04 -40.93 -3.93
C ARG A 308 -27.19 -42.47 -4.02
N PRO A 309 -26.15 -43.33 -4.23
CA PRO A 309 -24.70 -43.11 -4.42
C PRO A 309 -24.04 -44.00 -5.54
N GLY A 310 -22.72 -43.87 -5.76
CA GLY A 310 -21.88 -45.02 -6.15
C GLY A 310 -20.87 -44.85 -7.30
N THR A 311 -19.63 -45.26 -7.01
CA THR A 311 -18.56 -45.84 -7.87
C THR A 311 -17.74 -44.98 -8.87
N ARG A 312 -16.44 -44.83 -8.53
CA ARG A 312 -15.27 -44.64 -9.43
C ARG A 312 -14.84 -45.99 -10.06
N PRO A 313 -13.73 -46.11 -10.82
CA PRO A 313 -13.19 -45.49 -12.06
C PRO A 313 -12.93 -46.63 -13.11
N PRO A 314 -11.94 -46.70 -14.06
CA PRO A 314 -10.91 -45.76 -14.58
C PRO A 314 -10.74 -45.73 -16.13
N GLY A 315 -9.84 -44.85 -16.61
CA GLY A 315 -8.99 -45.13 -17.77
C GLY A 315 -9.45 -44.64 -19.15
N GLN A 316 -8.72 -43.68 -19.72
CA GLN A 316 -8.05 -43.79 -21.04
C GLN A 316 -7.51 -42.40 -21.49
N ARG A 317 -6.18 -42.27 -21.52
CA ARG A 317 -5.44 -41.44 -22.49
C ARG A 317 -4.99 -42.37 -23.63
N PRO A 318 -4.35 -41.87 -24.71
CA PRO A 318 -4.69 -40.77 -25.61
C PRO A 318 -4.76 -41.29 -27.06
N ARG A 319 -5.12 -40.46 -28.06
CA ARG A 319 -4.75 -40.73 -29.47
C ARG A 319 -4.21 -39.47 -30.16
N PRO A 320 -3.16 -39.60 -31.00
CA PRO A 320 -2.51 -38.50 -31.71
C PRO A 320 -2.96 -38.36 -33.18
N ASN A 321 -2.65 -37.18 -33.74
CA ASN A 321 -2.35 -36.84 -35.15
C ASN A 321 -3.43 -37.06 -36.24
N PRO A 322 -3.35 -36.33 -37.38
CA PRO A 322 -2.22 -36.30 -38.33
C PRO A 322 -1.20 -35.18 -38.13
#